data_AF-A0A8I1RYB7-F1
#
_entry.id   AF-A0A8I1RYB7-F1
#
_cell.length_a   1.000
_cell.length_b   1.000
_cell.length_c   1.000
_cell.angle_alpha   90.00
_cell.angle_beta   90.00
_cell.angle_gamma   90.00
#
_symmetry.space_group_name_H-M   'P 1'
#
loop_
_entity.id
_entity.type
_entity.pdbx_description
1 polymer ?
#
loop_
_entity_poly.entity_id
_entity_poly.type
_entity_poly.pdbx_seq_one_letter_code
_entity_poly.pdbx_strand_id
1 'polypeptide(L)'
;MSARWQSTGRRRDYLWEGRDTRFPAIPSASGTMSKIHSLYVKWRAFRDIIGHPKSDAELAREIFGADDGPVRFTKVLHGDVGCAPWIADEITNLINKRLAGFRAARSLPALPSQTFKGSDLALPVYWFTSRLIAAAGTIDEDRLERGHVGLLEELAIVPSPNQAEPKLVVEHYQGTRSFAPFLPSGRRIEFKPGDKGQIAFTGVSRAPVAGYAMLTRDPAGYGQRLWEADWAETVLWLPSPFLPTWSDGRALLMPEPQPASPLPGRFIVTSVLVWDEKVIAKLDPRGARPPAAALDEEETTRFLTNLRRVLDDKQRKWAGAVTAGSAEYSVTA
;
A
#
# COMPACT_ATOMS: atom_id res chain seq x y z
N MET A 1 -40.82 0.13 52.10
CA MET A 1 -41.39 -1.06 51.40
C MET A 1 -40.96 -0.94 49.93
N SER A 2 -39.80 -1.38 49.46
CA SER A 2 -39.17 -2.72 49.37
C SER A 2 -39.91 -3.73 48.48
N ALA A 3 -39.40 -3.92 47.27
CA ALA A 3 -39.41 -5.15 46.44
C ALA A 3 -38.51 -4.88 45.20
N ARG A 4 -37.21 -5.19 45.19
CA ARG A 4 -36.54 -6.48 44.86
C ARG A 4 -36.98 -7.09 43.52
N TRP A 5 -36.14 -6.92 42.50
CA TRP A 5 -36.12 -7.78 41.29
C TRP A 5 -34.78 -8.50 41.24
N GLN A 6 -34.84 -9.83 41.22
CA GLN A 6 -33.71 -10.75 41.22
C GLN A 6 -33.21 -10.99 39.79
N SER A 7 -31.89 -11.13 39.68
CA SER A 7 -31.18 -11.62 38.52
C SER A 7 -31.28 -13.14 38.43
N THR A 8 -31.52 -13.66 37.22
CA THR A 8 -31.07 -15.01 36.84
C THR A 8 -30.63 -14.97 35.39
N GLY A 9 -29.32 -15.14 35.18
CA GLY A 9 -28.73 -15.30 33.86
C GLY A 9 -29.01 -16.68 33.27
N ARG A 10 -28.95 -16.76 31.94
CA ARG A 10 -28.56 -17.99 31.23
C ARG A 10 -28.04 -17.64 29.84
N ARG A 11 -26.76 -17.94 29.62
CA ARG A 11 -26.09 -17.99 28.31
C ARG A 11 -26.88 -18.91 27.38
N ARG A 12 -27.03 -18.52 26.11
CA ARG A 12 -27.39 -19.44 25.02
C ARG A 12 -26.16 -19.62 24.13
N ASP A 13 -25.54 -20.78 24.30
CA ASP A 13 -24.64 -21.37 23.33
C ASP A 13 -25.50 -21.87 22.16
N TYR A 14 -25.20 -21.44 20.93
CA TYR A 14 -25.79 -22.03 19.72
C TYR A 14 -24.76 -22.97 19.09
N LEU A 15 -24.92 -24.25 19.39
CA LEU A 15 -24.44 -25.36 18.57
C LEU A 15 -25.14 -25.31 17.20
N TRP A 16 -24.37 -25.34 16.12
CA TRP A 16 -24.86 -25.62 14.77
C TRP A 16 -24.43 -27.04 14.39
N GLU A 17 -25.33 -28.01 14.56
CA GLU A 17 -25.30 -29.30 13.86
C GLU A 17 -26.08 -29.16 12.55
N GLY A 18 -25.51 -29.65 11.45
CA GLY A 18 -26.05 -29.45 10.11
C GLY A 18 -27.03 -30.53 9.63
N ARG A 19 -27.83 -30.18 8.61
CA ARG A 19 -27.94 -30.93 7.33
C ARG A 19 -28.86 -30.23 6.31
N ASP A 20 -28.61 -30.61 5.04
CA ASP A 20 -29.34 -30.42 3.77
C ASP A 20 -29.22 -29.08 3.03
N THR A 21 -28.20 -28.87 2.20
CA THR A 21 -27.94 -29.41 0.83
C THR A 21 -28.97 -29.02 -0.24
N ARG A 22 -28.70 -27.88 -0.90
CA ARG A 22 -28.99 -27.62 -2.33
C ARG A 22 -28.13 -26.42 -2.81
N PHE A 23 -26.82 -26.64 -2.84
CA PHE A 23 -25.87 -25.82 -3.61
C PHE A 23 -25.16 -26.77 -4.57
N PRO A 24 -24.90 -26.39 -5.83
CA PRO A 24 -24.06 -27.20 -6.70
C PRO A 24 -22.69 -27.36 -6.04
N ALA A 25 -22.21 -28.60 -6.02
CA ALA A 25 -20.91 -28.96 -5.45
C ALA A 25 -19.82 -28.07 -6.04
N ILE A 26 -19.12 -27.34 -5.17
CA ILE A 26 -17.86 -26.69 -5.50
C ILE A 26 -16.92 -27.81 -5.95
N PRO A 27 -16.34 -27.76 -7.17
CA PRO A 27 -15.34 -28.76 -7.56
C PRO A 27 -14.22 -28.72 -6.51
N SER A 28 -13.90 -29.87 -5.93
CA SER A 28 -12.72 -30.04 -5.08
C SER A 28 -11.47 -29.93 -5.94
N ALA A 29 -11.13 -28.71 -6.33
CA ALA A 29 -9.79 -28.37 -6.74
C ALA A 29 -9.05 -27.99 -5.46
N SER A 30 -8.13 -28.84 -5.04
CA SER A 30 -7.02 -28.50 -4.15
C SER A 30 -6.09 -27.49 -4.84
N GLY A 31 -6.64 -26.36 -5.29
CA GLY A 31 -5.92 -25.19 -5.71
C GLY A 31 -5.69 -24.35 -4.47
N THR A 32 -4.45 -24.33 -3.98
CA THR A 32 -4.02 -23.49 -2.88
C THR A 32 -4.51 -22.07 -3.12
N MET A 33 -5.36 -21.52 -2.24
CA MET A 33 -5.84 -20.15 -2.37
C MET A 33 -4.66 -19.20 -2.16
N SER A 34 -4.02 -18.79 -3.26
CA SER A 34 -2.90 -17.85 -3.19
C SER A 34 -3.42 -16.46 -2.81
N LYS A 35 -2.73 -15.81 -1.89
CA LYS A 35 -2.98 -14.40 -1.58
C LYS A 35 -2.25 -13.57 -2.62
N ILE A 36 -2.92 -12.54 -3.12
CA ILE A 36 -2.32 -11.56 -4.03
C ILE A 36 -2.35 -10.24 -3.27
N HIS A 37 -1.23 -9.82 -2.69
CA HIS A 37 -1.20 -8.67 -1.78
C HIS A 37 -1.29 -7.34 -2.53
N SER A 38 -0.81 -7.34 -3.76
CA SER A 38 -0.88 -6.20 -4.69
C SER A 38 -2.23 -6.05 -5.41
N LEU A 39 -3.22 -6.92 -5.16
CA LEU A 39 -4.46 -6.94 -5.94
C LEU A 39 -5.27 -5.65 -5.82
N TYR A 40 -5.35 -5.03 -4.64
CA TYR A 40 -6.05 -3.77 -4.49
C TYR A 40 -5.36 -2.63 -5.27
N VAL A 41 -4.03 -2.63 -5.38
CA VAL A 41 -3.28 -1.63 -6.14
C VAL A 41 -3.57 -1.76 -7.63
N LYS A 42 -3.59 -3.01 -8.15
CA LYS A 42 -4.00 -3.31 -9.53
C LYS A 42 -5.45 -2.93 -9.79
N TRP A 43 -6.33 -3.20 -8.83
CA TRP A 43 -7.74 -2.80 -8.90
C TRP A 43 -7.87 -1.29 -8.96
N ARG A 44 -7.11 -0.55 -8.14
CA ARG A 44 -7.06 0.91 -8.16
C ARG A 44 -6.62 1.45 -9.54
N ALA A 45 -5.53 0.92 -10.10
CA ALA A 45 -5.08 1.28 -11.45
C ALA A 45 -6.19 1.04 -12.49
N PHE A 46 -6.91 -0.08 -12.42
CA PHE A 46 -8.06 -0.34 -13.28
C PHE A 46 -9.18 0.70 -13.10
N ARG A 47 -9.52 1.05 -11.86
CA ARG A 47 -10.53 2.06 -11.55
C ARG A 47 -10.17 3.45 -12.06
N ASP A 48 -8.91 3.85 -11.97
CA ASP A 48 -8.50 5.21 -12.34
C ASP A 48 -8.32 5.37 -13.86
N ILE A 49 -7.73 4.37 -14.52
CA ILE A 49 -7.42 4.40 -15.95
C ILE A 49 -8.67 4.09 -16.78
N ILE A 50 -9.31 2.95 -16.52
CA ILE A 50 -10.46 2.48 -17.31
C ILE A 50 -11.77 2.93 -16.67
N GLY A 51 -11.86 2.79 -15.35
CA GLY A 51 -13.04 3.12 -14.57
C GLY A 51 -14.22 2.20 -14.81
N HIS A 52 -15.16 2.24 -13.88
CA HIS A 52 -16.38 1.45 -13.93
C HIS A 52 -17.54 2.28 -13.36
N PRO A 53 -18.72 2.29 -14.02
CA PRO A 53 -19.85 3.10 -13.56
C PRO A 53 -20.39 2.64 -12.20
N LYS A 54 -20.37 1.33 -11.94
CA LYS A 54 -20.74 0.76 -10.63
C LYS A 54 -19.63 0.98 -9.61
N SER A 55 -20.03 1.22 -8.36
CA SER A 55 -19.17 1.22 -7.19
C SER A 55 -18.61 -0.18 -6.90
N ASP A 56 -17.54 -0.25 -6.11
CA ASP A 56 -16.95 -1.52 -5.72
C ASP A 56 -17.92 -2.37 -4.88
N ALA A 57 -18.81 -1.74 -4.10
CA ALA A 57 -19.83 -2.45 -3.34
C ALA A 57 -20.89 -3.11 -4.26
N GLU A 58 -21.30 -2.46 -5.33
CA GLU A 58 -22.23 -3.04 -6.30
C GLU A 58 -21.58 -4.20 -7.06
N LEU A 59 -20.33 -4.01 -7.51
CA LEU A 59 -19.55 -5.07 -8.16
C LEU A 59 -19.34 -6.27 -7.23
N ALA A 60 -19.04 -6.02 -5.96
CA ALA A 60 -18.87 -7.06 -4.97
C ALA A 60 -20.15 -7.88 -4.74
N ARG A 61 -21.33 -7.24 -4.77
CA ARG A 61 -22.61 -7.95 -4.67
C ARG A 61 -22.88 -8.84 -5.88
N GLU A 62 -22.45 -8.42 -7.07
CA GLU A 62 -22.57 -9.23 -8.29
C GLU A 62 -21.67 -10.46 -8.25
N ILE A 63 -20.45 -10.33 -7.71
CA ILE A 63 -19.48 -11.45 -7.67
C ILE A 63 -19.76 -12.42 -6.51
N PHE A 64 -20.15 -11.91 -5.34
CA PHE A 64 -20.20 -12.68 -4.09
C PHE A 64 -21.57 -12.79 -3.44
N GLY A 65 -22.60 -12.11 -3.97
CA GLY A 65 -23.93 -12.04 -3.37
C GLY A 65 -24.14 -10.83 -2.45
N ALA A 66 -25.40 -10.55 -2.13
CA ALA A 66 -25.84 -9.29 -1.52
C ALA A 66 -25.36 -9.07 -0.07
N ASP A 67 -25.28 -10.13 0.73
CA ASP A 67 -25.12 -10.03 2.19
C ASP A 67 -23.66 -9.77 2.59
N ASP A 68 -22.73 -10.65 2.20
CA ASP A 68 -21.32 -10.57 2.60
C ASP A 68 -20.39 -10.07 1.48
N GLY A 69 -20.94 -9.73 0.32
CA GLY A 69 -20.15 -9.46 -0.87
C GLY A 69 -19.13 -8.34 -0.72
N PRO A 70 -19.51 -7.12 -0.32
CA PRO A 70 -18.57 -6.01 -0.15
C PRO A 70 -17.42 -6.33 0.81
N VAL A 71 -17.73 -6.91 1.98
CA VAL A 71 -16.70 -7.27 2.98
C VAL A 71 -15.75 -8.32 2.42
N ARG A 72 -16.27 -9.34 1.75
CA ARG A 72 -15.46 -10.40 1.15
C ARG A 72 -14.57 -9.86 0.02
N PHE A 73 -15.11 -8.99 -0.84
CA PHE A 73 -14.35 -8.37 -1.92
C PHE A 73 -13.20 -7.52 -1.38
N THR A 74 -13.46 -6.66 -0.39
CA THR A 74 -12.41 -5.88 0.28
C THR A 74 -11.32 -6.79 0.87
N LYS A 75 -11.68 -7.88 1.55
CA LYS A 75 -10.70 -8.84 2.09
C LYS A 75 -9.88 -9.52 1.01
N VAL A 76 -10.47 -9.85 -0.14
CA VAL A 76 -9.77 -10.43 -1.29
C VAL A 76 -8.79 -9.40 -1.88
N LEU A 77 -9.26 -8.18 -2.16
CA LEU A 77 -8.45 -7.12 -2.75
C LEU A 77 -7.22 -6.80 -1.91
N HIS A 78 -7.38 -6.70 -0.58
CA HIS A 78 -6.25 -6.46 0.33
C HIS A 78 -5.43 -7.72 0.68
N GLY A 79 -5.73 -8.86 0.08
CA GLY A 79 -4.99 -10.11 0.29
C GLY A 79 -5.10 -10.69 1.70
N ASP A 80 -6.20 -10.45 2.42
CA ASP A 80 -6.45 -11.04 3.75
C ASP A 80 -6.91 -12.48 3.66
N VAL A 81 -7.75 -12.73 2.66
CA VAL A 81 -8.17 -14.07 2.24
C VAL A 81 -7.56 -14.35 0.89
N GLY A 82 -7.31 -15.64 0.60
CA GLY A 82 -6.77 -16.01 -0.69
C GLY A 82 -7.76 -15.75 -1.83
N CYS A 83 -7.23 -15.43 -3.00
CA CYS A 83 -8.01 -15.26 -4.22
C CYS A 83 -8.17 -16.63 -4.88
N ALA A 84 -9.34 -17.26 -4.68
CA ALA A 84 -9.64 -18.54 -5.32
C ALA A 84 -9.69 -18.36 -6.86
N PRO A 85 -9.36 -19.38 -7.66
CA PRO A 85 -9.30 -19.26 -9.12
C PRO A 85 -10.59 -18.68 -9.75
N TRP A 86 -11.76 -19.12 -9.30
CA TRP A 86 -13.04 -18.61 -9.79
C TRP A 86 -13.25 -17.12 -9.47
N ILE A 87 -12.72 -16.62 -8.35
CA ILE A 87 -12.77 -15.19 -7.99
C ILE A 87 -11.87 -14.40 -8.94
N ALA A 88 -10.67 -14.91 -9.21
CA ALA A 88 -9.74 -14.30 -10.15
C ALA A 88 -10.34 -14.24 -11.57
N ASP A 89 -11.05 -15.30 -11.98
CA ASP A 89 -11.76 -15.34 -13.25
C ASP A 89 -12.91 -14.33 -13.29
N GLU A 90 -13.71 -14.18 -12.22
CA GLU A 90 -14.77 -13.17 -12.16
C GLU A 90 -14.23 -11.73 -12.22
N ILE A 91 -13.15 -11.44 -11.48
CA ILE A 91 -12.49 -10.12 -11.51
C ILE A 91 -11.97 -9.82 -12.91
N THR A 92 -11.32 -10.79 -13.57
CA THR A 92 -10.76 -10.58 -14.91
C THR A 92 -11.84 -10.55 -16.00
N ASN A 93 -12.94 -11.28 -15.84
CA ASN A 93 -14.12 -11.16 -16.69
C ASN A 93 -14.72 -9.75 -16.64
N LEU A 94 -14.79 -9.14 -15.44
CA LEU A 94 -15.23 -7.76 -15.28
C LEU A 94 -14.30 -6.78 -16.00
N ILE A 95 -12.98 -6.93 -15.83
CA ILE A 95 -11.98 -6.13 -16.52
C ILE A 95 -12.13 -6.26 -18.05
N ASN A 96 -12.21 -7.49 -18.56
CA ASN A 96 -12.37 -7.78 -20.00
C ASN A 96 -13.66 -7.16 -20.57
N LYS A 97 -14.81 -7.35 -19.90
CA LYS A 97 -16.09 -6.74 -20.30
C LYS A 97 -15.98 -5.22 -20.34
N ARG A 98 -15.32 -4.63 -19.35
CA ARG A 98 -15.16 -3.18 -19.29
C ARG A 98 -14.23 -2.65 -20.38
N LEU A 99 -13.12 -3.33 -20.65
CA LEU A 99 -12.22 -3.02 -21.75
C LEU A 99 -12.92 -3.09 -23.10
N ALA A 100 -13.74 -4.12 -23.34
CA ALA A 100 -14.53 -4.23 -24.57
C ALA A 100 -15.45 -3.01 -24.77
N GLY A 101 -16.20 -2.62 -23.73
CA GLY A 101 -17.03 -1.41 -23.78
C GLY A 101 -16.22 -0.12 -23.94
N PHE A 102 -15.08 0.00 -23.25
CA PHE A 102 -14.19 1.17 -23.33
C PHE A 102 -13.63 1.38 -24.74
N ARG A 103 -13.25 0.28 -25.41
CA ARG A 103 -12.75 0.28 -26.79
C ARG A 103 -13.85 0.53 -27.80
N ALA A 104 -15.02 -0.10 -27.62
CA ALA A 104 -16.17 0.10 -28.48
C ALA A 104 -16.62 1.57 -28.51
N ALA A 105 -16.62 2.25 -27.36
CA ALA A 105 -16.92 3.68 -27.26
C ALA A 105 -15.93 4.58 -28.01
N ARG A 106 -14.75 4.06 -28.37
CA ARG A 106 -13.69 4.74 -29.12
C ARG A 106 -13.52 4.21 -30.53
N SER A 107 -14.44 3.37 -31.01
CA SER A 107 -14.38 2.73 -32.32
C SER A 107 -13.07 1.93 -32.55
N LEU A 108 -12.47 1.41 -31.48
CA LEU A 108 -11.26 0.59 -31.56
C LEU A 108 -11.61 -0.88 -31.85
N PRO A 109 -10.73 -1.63 -32.54
CA PRO A 109 -10.97 -3.05 -32.83
C PRO A 109 -11.27 -3.86 -31.57
N ALA A 110 -12.18 -4.81 -31.67
CA ALA A 110 -12.46 -5.72 -30.56
C ALA A 110 -11.22 -6.53 -30.18
N LEU A 111 -11.01 -6.70 -28.88
CA LEU A 111 -10.00 -7.61 -28.37
C LEU A 111 -10.54 -9.06 -28.37
N PRO A 112 -9.65 -10.06 -28.30
CA PRO A 112 -10.05 -11.42 -27.95
C PRO A 112 -10.83 -11.43 -26.63
N SER A 113 -11.84 -12.31 -26.55
CA SER A 113 -12.77 -12.39 -25.41
C SER A 113 -12.11 -12.70 -24.05
N GLN A 114 -10.84 -13.11 -24.03
CA GLN A 114 -10.03 -13.35 -22.83
C GLN A 114 -8.65 -12.68 -22.93
N THR A 115 -8.62 -11.35 -22.93
CA THR A 115 -7.35 -10.60 -22.95
C THR A 115 -6.62 -10.69 -21.61
N PHE A 116 -7.38 -10.65 -20.50
CA PHE A 116 -6.92 -10.93 -19.15
C PHE A 116 -7.45 -12.28 -18.68
N LYS A 117 -6.61 -13.05 -18.00
CA LYS A 117 -6.95 -14.31 -17.33
C LYS A 117 -6.70 -14.19 -15.83
N GLY A 118 -7.32 -15.02 -15.00
CA GLY A 118 -7.13 -14.97 -13.54
C GLY A 118 -5.67 -15.01 -13.09
N SER A 119 -4.80 -15.73 -13.81
CA SER A 119 -3.35 -15.76 -13.57
C SER A 119 -2.65 -14.40 -13.75
N ASP A 120 -3.19 -13.52 -14.59
CA ASP A 120 -2.61 -12.19 -14.84
C ASP A 120 -2.72 -11.29 -13.60
N LEU A 121 -3.61 -11.60 -12.65
CA LEU A 121 -3.68 -10.89 -11.37
C LEU A 121 -2.43 -11.10 -10.51
N ALA A 122 -1.61 -12.11 -10.79
CA ALA A 122 -0.35 -12.36 -10.10
C ALA A 122 0.86 -11.63 -10.72
N LEU A 123 0.69 -10.93 -11.85
CA LEU A 123 1.77 -10.16 -12.47
C LEU A 123 2.20 -8.99 -11.57
N PRO A 124 3.45 -8.51 -11.64
CA PRO A 124 3.85 -7.23 -11.06
C PRO A 124 2.88 -6.09 -11.41
N VAL A 125 2.64 -5.16 -10.49
CA VAL A 125 1.70 -4.03 -10.58
C VAL A 125 1.97 -3.20 -11.83
N TYR A 126 3.23 -2.84 -12.09
CA TYR A 126 3.58 -2.04 -13.26
C TYR A 126 3.37 -2.81 -14.55
N TRP A 127 3.72 -4.11 -14.58
CA TRP A 127 3.48 -4.92 -15.76
C TRP A 127 1.98 -5.13 -16.04
N PHE A 128 1.18 -5.39 -14.99
CA PHE A 128 -0.26 -5.45 -15.09
C PHE A 128 -0.85 -4.14 -15.63
N THR A 129 -0.39 -3.01 -15.11
CA THR A 129 -0.85 -1.66 -15.51
C THR A 129 -0.49 -1.36 -16.96
N SER A 130 0.75 -1.64 -17.37
CA SER A 130 1.20 -1.47 -18.76
C SER A 130 0.43 -2.37 -19.72
N ARG A 131 0.13 -3.63 -19.33
CA ARG A 131 -0.76 -4.51 -20.12
C ARG A 131 -2.19 -3.97 -20.20
N LEU A 132 -2.71 -3.38 -19.13
CA LEU A 132 -4.05 -2.80 -19.10
C LEU A 132 -4.16 -1.62 -20.06
N ILE A 133 -3.16 -0.75 -20.06
CA ILE A 133 -3.07 0.41 -20.96
C ILE A 133 -2.94 -0.05 -22.41
N ALA A 134 -2.04 -0.99 -22.68
CA ALA A 134 -1.86 -1.55 -24.02
C ALA A 134 -3.17 -2.19 -24.55
N ALA A 135 -3.89 -2.93 -23.70
CA ALA A 135 -5.18 -3.51 -24.05
C ALA A 135 -6.24 -2.45 -24.31
N ALA A 136 -6.29 -1.37 -23.52
CA ALA A 136 -7.23 -0.28 -23.73
C ALA A 136 -6.98 0.47 -25.05
N GLY A 137 -5.73 0.56 -25.51
CA GLY A 137 -5.34 1.27 -26.72
C GLY A 137 -5.25 2.77 -26.48
N THR A 138 -6.16 3.54 -27.05
CA THR A 138 -6.19 5.01 -26.86
C THR A 138 -6.86 5.36 -25.53
N ILE A 139 -6.10 5.96 -24.62
CA ILE A 139 -6.58 6.44 -23.31
C ILE A 139 -6.35 7.95 -23.22
N ASP A 140 -7.34 8.67 -22.70
CA ASP A 140 -7.27 10.11 -22.49
C ASP A 140 -6.18 10.45 -21.46
N GLU A 141 -5.41 11.51 -21.69
CA GLU A 141 -4.29 11.90 -20.81
C GLU A 141 -4.70 12.03 -19.34
N ASP A 142 -5.84 12.65 -19.06
CA ASP A 142 -6.37 12.80 -17.69
C ASP A 142 -6.57 11.45 -16.97
N ARG A 143 -6.85 10.36 -17.70
CA ARG A 143 -6.99 9.01 -17.12
C ARG A 143 -5.63 8.41 -16.79
N LEU A 144 -4.64 8.64 -17.66
CA LEU A 144 -3.27 8.23 -17.40
C LEU A 144 -2.72 9.00 -16.19
N GLU A 145 -2.91 10.31 -16.14
CA GLU A 145 -2.50 11.12 -14.99
C GLU A 145 -3.17 10.67 -13.69
N ARG A 146 -4.49 10.43 -13.71
CA ARG A 146 -5.19 9.87 -12.53
C ARG A 146 -4.64 8.51 -12.11
N GLY A 147 -4.32 7.64 -13.07
CA GLY A 147 -3.71 6.34 -12.78
C GLY A 147 -2.32 6.50 -12.15
N HIS A 148 -1.52 7.44 -12.66
CA HIS A 148 -0.20 7.75 -12.12
C HIS A 148 -0.30 8.24 -10.68
N VAL A 149 -1.10 9.28 -10.44
CA VAL A 149 -1.31 9.86 -9.12
C VAL A 149 -1.89 8.83 -8.15
N GLY A 150 -2.90 8.06 -8.58
CA GLY A 150 -3.50 7.01 -7.76
C GLY A 150 -2.50 5.94 -7.32
N LEU A 151 -1.63 5.47 -8.23
CA LEU A 151 -0.56 4.53 -7.85
C LEU A 151 0.45 5.17 -6.90
N LEU A 152 0.84 6.42 -7.13
CA LEU A 152 1.76 7.15 -6.26
C LEU A 152 1.17 7.29 -4.84
N GLU A 153 -0.12 7.57 -4.72
CA GLU A 153 -0.86 7.60 -3.45
C GLU A 153 -0.85 6.25 -2.74
N GLU A 154 -0.98 5.13 -3.47
CA GLU A 154 -0.93 3.80 -2.86
C GLU A 154 0.48 3.40 -2.40
N LEU A 155 1.53 3.98 -3.01
CA LEU A 155 2.94 3.80 -2.63
C LEU A 155 3.44 4.83 -1.62
N ALA A 156 2.64 5.84 -1.29
CA ALA A 156 2.95 6.82 -0.27
C ALA A 156 2.03 6.67 0.94
N ILE A 157 2.54 6.99 2.12
CA ILE A 157 1.67 7.28 3.25
C ILE A 157 1.65 8.78 3.41
N VAL A 158 0.47 9.36 3.30
CA VAL A 158 0.25 10.77 3.64
C VAL A 158 -0.20 10.78 5.11
N PRO A 159 0.69 11.07 6.07
CA PRO A 159 0.28 11.23 7.46
C PRO A 159 -0.72 12.37 7.59
N SER A 160 -1.53 12.33 8.65
CA SER A 160 -2.47 13.41 8.94
C SER A 160 -1.71 14.75 9.04
N PRO A 161 -2.17 15.82 8.37
CA PRO A 161 -1.51 17.13 8.43
C PRO A 161 -1.42 17.72 9.85
N ASN A 162 -2.18 17.16 10.81
CA ASN A 162 -2.20 17.55 12.22
C ASN A 162 -1.36 16.63 13.12
N GLN A 163 -0.48 15.78 12.56
CA GLN A 163 0.37 14.93 13.39
C GLN A 163 1.35 15.80 14.19
N ALA A 164 1.10 15.90 15.51
CA ALA A 164 2.07 16.43 16.46
C ALA A 164 3.32 15.53 16.50
N GLU A 165 4.38 15.98 17.18
CA GLU A 165 5.63 15.22 17.33
C GLU A 165 5.38 13.74 17.73
N PRO A 166 6.19 12.79 17.22
CA PRO A 166 7.42 12.97 16.46
C PRO A 166 7.21 13.16 14.95
N LYS A 167 8.11 13.94 14.31
CA LYS A 167 8.01 14.35 12.90
C LYS A 167 9.14 13.77 12.06
N LEU A 168 8.82 13.17 10.91
CA LEU A 168 9.84 12.73 9.94
C LEU A 168 10.45 13.93 9.24
N VAL A 169 11.78 13.92 9.16
CA VAL A 169 12.58 14.95 8.53
C VAL A 169 13.60 14.36 7.56
N VAL A 170 13.76 15.01 6.41
CA VAL A 170 14.91 14.86 5.52
C VAL A 170 15.78 16.10 5.68
N GLU A 171 17.08 15.92 5.83
CA GLU A 171 18.06 16.98 6.05
C GLU A 171 19.09 16.99 4.93
N HIS A 172 19.47 18.17 4.46
CA HIS A 172 20.50 18.38 3.44
C HIS A 172 21.79 18.91 4.09
N TYR A 173 22.87 18.15 3.98
CA TYR A 173 24.22 18.49 4.42
C TYR A 173 25.11 18.84 3.23
N GLN A 174 25.49 20.12 3.13
CA GLN A 174 26.59 20.53 2.26
C GLN A 174 27.92 20.46 3.03
N GLY A 175 28.97 20.03 2.36
CA GLY A 175 30.25 19.59 2.92
C GLY A 175 31.07 20.56 3.77
N THR A 176 30.54 21.65 4.36
CA THR A 176 31.29 22.46 5.34
C THR A 176 30.51 23.12 6.51
N ARG A 177 29.17 23.20 6.59
CA ARG A 177 28.43 23.81 7.76
C ARG A 177 27.01 23.20 7.90
N SER A 178 26.45 22.90 9.08
CA SER A 178 26.06 23.86 10.14
C SER A 178 25.36 23.18 11.37
N PHE A 179 25.25 23.87 12.53
CA PHE A 179 24.39 23.59 13.71
C PHE A 179 23.88 24.88 14.41
N ALA A 180 22.62 24.89 14.88
CA ALA A 180 22.17 25.17 16.28
C ALA A 180 20.80 25.89 16.49
N PRO A 181 20.07 26.38 15.47
CA PRO A 181 18.62 26.46 15.64
C PRO A 181 17.85 26.16 14.33
N PHE A 182 17.88 24.91 13.84
CA PHE A 182 17.22 24.58 12.57
C PHE A 182 15.73 24.29 12.68
N LEU A 183 14.96 24.81 11.72
CA LEU A 183 13.68 24.32 11.16
C LEU A 183 13.60 24.83 9.69
N PRO A 184 12.79 24.28 8.76
CA PRO A 184 11.79 23.24 8.93
C PRO A 184 12.10 21.98 8.11
N SER A 185 11.64 20.83 8.56
CA SER A 185 11.45 19.69 7.67
C SER A 185 10.02 19.21 7.77
N GLY A 186 9.39 19.14 6.61
CA GLY A 186 7.94 19.21 6.42
C GLY A 186 7.60 20.17 5.28
N ARG A 187 8.22 19.93 4.11
CA ARG A 187 7.90 20.35 2.73
C ARG A 187 9.18 20.17 1.88
N ARG A 188 8.99 20.03 0.57
CA ARG A 188 10.00 19.65 -0.44
C ARG A 188 11.36 20.35 -0.27
N ILE A 189 12.43 19.56 -0.17
CA ILE A 189 13.83 20.02 -0.20
C ILE A 189 14.46 19.73 -1.57
N GLU A 190 15.28 20.61 -2.11
CA GLU A 190 16.00 20.41 -3.37
C GLU A 190 17.46 20.00 -3.10
N PHE A 191 17.85 18.84 -3.62
CA PHE A 191 19.20 18.27 -3.60
C PHE A 191 19.77 18.26 -5.02
N LYS A 192 21.08 18.45 -5.15
CA LYS A 192 21.85 18.14 -6.36
C LYS A 192 22.48 16.75 -6.23
N PRO A 193 22.71 16.02 -7.33
CA PRO A 193 23.48 14.79 -7.34
C PRO A 193 24.77 14.93 -6.54
N GLY A 194 24.98 14.02 -5.58
CA GLY A 194 26.16 14.02 -4.70
C GLY A 194 26.03 14.83 -3.42
N ASP A 195 25.01 15.68 -3.26
CA ASP A 195 24.70 16.32 -1.98
C ASP A 195 24.44 15.26 -0.90
N LYS A 196 24.93 15.45 0.32
CA LYS A 196 24.69 14.49 1.40
C LYS A 196 23.37 14.78 2.08
N GLY A 197 22.61 13.74 2.39
CA GLY A 197 21.36 13.84 3.13
C GLY A 197 21.28 12.89 4.31
N GLN A 198 20.45 13.24 5.29
CA GLN A 198 20.08 12.36 6.40
C GLN A 198 18.56 12.29 6.54
N ILE A 199 18.06 11.14 6.99
CA ILE A 199 16.64 10.93 7.29
C ILE A 199 16.56 10.67 8.79
N ALA A 200 15.70 11.40 9.48
CA ALA A 200 15.53 11.27 10.93
C ALA A 200 14.09 11.57 11.34
N PHE A 201 13.68 11.10 12.51
CA PHE A 201 12.57 11.73 13.22
C PHE A 201 13.10 12.71 14.26
N THR A 202 12.42 13.85 14.42
CA THR A 202 12.66 14.81 15.52
C THR A 202 11.50 14.78 16.52
N GLY A 203 11.74 15.28 17.73
CA GLY A 203 10.74 15.24 18.82
C GLY A 203 10.54 13.84 19.39
N VAL A 204 11.57 12.99 19.30
CA VAL A 204 11.51 11.60 19.72
C VAL A 204 11.89 11.47 21.19
N SER A 205 10.91 11.08 22.01
CA SER A 205 11.03 11.02 23.48
C SER A 205 11.79 9.80 24.02
N ARG A 206 11.95 8.74 23.22
CA ARG A 206 12.63 7.49 23.61
C ARG A 206 13.22 6.76 22.41
N ALA A 207 14.13 5.82 22.66
CA ALA A 207 14.64 4.94 21.61
C ALA A 207 13.53 4.06 21.01
N PRO A 208 13.36 4.03 19.67
CA PRO A 208 12.48 3.08 19.00
C PRO A 208 13.08 1.67 19.00
N VAL A 209 12.24 0.64 18.93
CA VAL A 209 12.69 -0.76 18.88
C VAL A 209 13.03 -1.21 17.47
N ALA A 210 12.45 -0.58 16.45
CA ALA A 210 12.75 -0.80 15.05
C ALA A 210 12.38 0.43 14.20
N GLY A 211 12.98 0.52 13.02
CA GLY A 211 12.72 1.51 12.00
C GLY A 211 12.49 0.86 10.64
N TYR A 212 11.60 1.47 9.86
CA TYR A 212 11.36 1.17 8.46
C TYR A 212 11.50 2.47 7.67
N ALA A 213 12.14 2.42 6.50
CA ALA A 213 12.25 3.59 5.63
C ALA A 213 12.24 3.16 4.16
N MET A 214 11.32 3.75 3.42
CA MET A 214 11.13 3.54 1.99
C MET A 214 11.13 4.90 1.28
N LEU A 215 11.68 4.93 0.07
CA LEU A 215 11.61 6.05 -0.86
C LEU A 215 10.74 5.64 -2.04
N THR A 216 9.76 6.46 -2.36
CA THR A 216 9.00 6.36 -3.60
C THR A 216 9.43 7.50 -4.52
N ARG A 217 10.06 7.18 -5.65
CA ARG A 217 10.42 8.14 -6.69
C ARG A 217 9.22 8.33 -7.61
N ASP A 218 8.81 9.58 -7.76
CA ASP A 218 7.88 10.05 -8.77
C ASP A 218 8.68 10.46 -10.03
N PRO A 219 8.56 9.69 -11.13
CA PRO A 219 9.29 9.94 -12.36
C PRO A 219 8.62 11.00 -13.27
N ALA A 220 7.46 11.56 -12.89
CA ALA A 220 6.71 12.50 -13.73
C ALA A 220 7.54 13.74 -14.09
N GLY A 221 8.45 14.17 -13.22
CA GLY A 221 9.38 15.27 -13.48
C GLY A 221 10.30 15.07 -14.70
N TYR A 222 10.36 13.84 -15.25
CA TYR A 222 11.15 13.47 -16.43
C TYR A 222 10.27 12.95 -17.58
N GLY A 223 8.96 13.20 -17.52
CA GLY A 223 8.02 12.82 -18.57
C GLY A 223 7.69 11.32 -18.60
N GLN A 224 7.96 10.60 -17.51
CA GLN A 224 7.64 9.18 -17.36
C GLN A 224 6.57 8.97 -16.29
N ARG A 225 5.75 7.93 -16.46
CA ARG A 225 4.80 7.46 -15.44
C ARG A 225 5.36 6.27 -14.68
N LEU A 226 4.78 5.96 -13.51
CA LEU A 226 5.28 4.91 -12.63
C LEU A 226 5.43 3.55 -13.34
N TRP A 227 4.45 3.12 -14.13
CA TRP A 227 4.49 1.85 -14.86
C TRP A 227 5.41 1.84 -16.10
N GLU A 228 6.00 2.98 -16.45
CA GLU A 228 7.00 3.11 -17.51
C GLU A 228 8.42 3.00 -16.96
N ALA A 229 8.59 3.04 -15.64
CA ALA A 229 9.85 2.86 -14.94
C ALA A 229 9.95 1.46 -14.30
N ASP A 230 11.17 1.05 -13.97
CA ASP A 230 11.39 -0.19 -13.22
C ASP A 230 10.96 -0.02 -11.76
N TRP A 231 10.29 -1.03 -11.19
CA TRP A 231 9.85 -1.00 -9.79
C TRP A 231 11.01 -0.66 -8.85
N ALA A 232 12.16 -1.31 -9.05
CA ALA A 232 13.37 -1.11 -8.25
C ALA A 232 13.98 0.30 -8.37
N GLU A 233 13.61 1.09 -9.38
CA GLU A 233 13.99 2.50 -9.49
C GLU A 233 12.97 3.44 -8.85
N THR A 234 11.72 2.98 -8.73
CA THR A 234 10.62 3.75 -8.15
C THR A 234 10.42 3.51 -6.66
N VAL A 235 10.74 2.33 -6.15
CA VAL A 235 10.55 1.95 -4.74
C VAL A 235 11.86 1.43 -4.19
N LEU A 236 12.45 2.20 -3.30
CA LEU A 236 13.75 1.91 -2.69
C LEU A 236 13.57 1.74 -1.19
N TRP A 237 14.23 0.74 -0.61
CA TRP A 237 14.18 0.47 0.82
C TRP A 237 15.56 0.62 1.45
N LEU A 238 15.62 1.25 2.64
CA LEU A 238 16.68 0.89 3.57
C LEU A 238 16.46 -0.57 4.01
N PRO A 239 17.52 -1.37 4.24
CA PRO A 239 17.38 -2.72 4.76
C PRO A 239 16.55 -2.71 6.06
N SER A 240 15.30 -3.14 5.97
CA SER A 240 14.30 -2.95 7.02
C SER A 240 13.83 -4.31 7.56
N PRO A 241 13.43 -4.42 8.84
CA PRO A 241 13.64 -3.41 9.87
C PRO A 241 15.13 -3.24 10.20
N PHE A 242 15.47 -2.03 10.65
CA PHE A 242 16.77 -1.70 11.24
C PHE A 242 16.56 -1.09 12.63
N LEU A 243 17.62 -0.95 13.42
CA LEU A 243 17.58 -0.23 14.69
C LEU A 243 18.02 1.23 14.46
N PRO A 244 17.13 2.22 14.62
CA PRO A 244 17.50 3.63 14.47
C PRO A 244 18.49 4.06 15.56
N THR A 245 19.44 4.92 15.21
CA THR A 245 20.32 5.55 16.21
C THR A 245 19.57 6.67 16.91
N TRP A 246 19.37 6.57 18.22
CA TRP A 246 18.69 7.59 19.02
C TRP A 246 19.70 8.48 19.77
N SER A 247 19.63 9.78 19.54
CA SER A 247 20.43 10.78 20.25
C SER A 247 19.70 12.13 20.26
N ASP A 248 19.81 12.88 21.37
CA ASP A 248 19.34 14.27 21.49
C ASP A 248 17.91 14.53 20.98
N GLY A 249 16.97 13.64 21.33
CA GLY A 249 15.57 13.78 20.91
C GLY A 249 15.32 13.47 19.44
N ARG A 250 16.26 12.80 18.77
CA ARG A 250 16.20 12.41 17.36
C ARG A 250 16.35 10.91 17.20
N ALA A 251 15.67 10.33 16.22
CA ALA A 251 15.92 8.97 15.76
C ALA A 251 16.45 9.01 14.32
N LEU A 252 17.75 8.80 14.15
CA LEU A 252 18.42 8.75 12.86
C LEU A 252 18.12 7.43 12.17
N LEU A 253 17.59 7.48 10.94
CA LEU A 253 17.24 6.30 10.17
C LEU A 253 18.41 5.77 9.33
N MET A 254 19.42 6.59 9.11
CA MET A 254 20.67 6.22 8.46
C MET A 254 21.82 6.43 9.46
N PRO A 255 22.77 5.47 9.57
CA PRO A 255 23.89 5.60 10.49
C PRO A 255 24.73 6.87 10.26
N GLU A 256 24.93 7.22 8.99
CA GLU A 256 25.66 8.40 8.55
C GLU A 256 24.94 9.05 7.36
N PRO A 257 25.10 10.36 7.14
CA PRO A 257 24.57 11.03 5.95
C PRO A 257 25.11 10.41 4.65
N GLN A 258 24.21 10.12 3.72
CA GLN A 258 24.53 9.47 2.44
C GLN A 258 24.35 10.45 1.27
N PRO A 259 25.15 10.33 0.19
CA PRO A 259 24.93 11.13 -1.00
C PRO A 259 23.56 10.82 -1.63
N ALA A 260 22.90 11.84 -2.15
CA ALA A 260 21.69 11.70 -2.94
C ALA A 260 21.98 10.91 -4.21
N SER A 261 21.05 10.02 -4.58
CA SER A 261 21.12 9.28 -5.85
C SER A 261 21.27 10.25 -7.02
N PRO A 262 22.11 9.94 -8.03
CA PRO A 262 22.21 10.78 -9.21
C PRO A 262 20.94 10.76 -10.07
N LEU A 263 19.99 9.86 -9.78
CA LEU A 263 18.70 9.77 -10.46
C LEU A 263 17.83 10.99 -10.12
N PRO A 264 17.58 11.87 -11.10
CA PRO A 264 16.78 13.05 -10.85
C PRO A 264 15.30 12.65 -10.63
N GLY A 265 14.56 13.33 -9.76
CA GLY A 265 13.23 12.87 -9.35
C GLY A 265 12.64 13.65 -8.19
N ARG A 266 11.32 13.62 -8.03
CA ARG A 266 10.68 13.89 -6.73
C ARG A 266 10.68 12.57 -5.95
N PHE A 267 11.07 12.60 -4.69
CA PHE A 267 11.15 11.44 -3.81
C PHE A 267 10.27 11.68 -2.59
N ILE A 268 9.42 10.71 -2.30
CA ILE A 268 8.57 10.68 -1.12
C ILE A 268 9.17 9.66 -0.16
N VAL A 269 9.66 10.12 0.97
CA VAL A 269 10.17 9.28 2.05
C VAL A 269 8.99 8.87 2.91
N THR A 270 8.73 7.57 3.02
CA THR A 270 7.80 7.01 4.00
C THR A 270 8.59 6.24 5.04
N SER A 271 8.50 6.65 6.30
CA SER A 271 9.23 6.01 7.39
C SER A 271 8.33 5.68 8.57
N VAL A 272 8.68 4.63 9.31
CA VAL A 272 7.96 4.18 10.49
C VAL A 272 8.94 3.96 11.62
N LEU A 273 8.65 4.56 12.77
CA LEU A 273 9.23 4.17 14.05
C LEU A 273 8.31 3.18 14.74
N VAL A 274 8.89 2.08 15.19
CA VAL A 274 8.18 1.07 15.99
C VAL A 274 8.56 1.25 17.45
N TRP A 275 7.56 1.26 18.31
CA TRP A 275 7.72 1.42 19.76
C TRP A 275 7.41 0.15 20.56
N ASP A 276 6.60 -0.75 20.00
CA ASP A 276 6.28 -2.05 20.58
C ASP A 276 6.65 -3.16 19.59
N GLU A 277 7.62 -4.01 19.95
CA GLU A 277 8.12 -5.10 19.11
C GLU A 277 6.99 -6.04 18.65
N LYS A 278 5.92 -6.19 19.45
CA LYS A 278 4.78 -7.07 19.11
C LYS A 278 4.04 -6.62 17.86
N VAL A 279 4.13 -5.34 17.49
CA VAL A 279 3.47 -4.82 16.28
C VAL A 279 4.22 -5.23 15.00
N ILE A 280 5.50 -5.60 15.10
CA ILE A 280 6.32 -6.02 13.93
C ILE A 280 5.64 -7.18 13.21
N ALA A 281 5.16 -8.19 13.94
CA ALA A 281 4.44 -9.33 13.38
C ALA A 281 3.13 -8.98 12.65
N LYS A 282 2.59 -7.77 12.87
CA LYS A 282 1.40 -7.25 12.19
C LYS A 282 1.76 -6.32 11.05
N LEU A 283 2.86 -5.61 11.16
CA LEU A 283 3.34 -4.65 10.19
C LEU A 283 4.10 -5.34 9.04
N ASP A 284 5.11 -6.15 9.38
CA ASP A 284 6.02 -6.78 8.42
C ASP A 284 5.41 -8.08 7.84
N PRO A 285 5.31 -8.21 6.51
CA PRO A 285 4.78 -9.41 5.87
C PRO A 285 5.61 -10.67 6.13
N ARG A 286 6.91 -10.53 6.47
CA ARG A 286 7.83 -11.66 6.71
C ARG A 286 7.73 -12.22 8.14
N GLY A 287 6.85 -11.66 8.98
CA GLY A 287 6.51 -12.18 10.28
C GLY A 287 7.12 -11.41 11.46
N ALA A 288 7.25 -12.07 12.61
CA ALA A 288 7.58 -11.41 13.88
C ALA A 288 9.06 -11.04 14.04
N ARG A 289 9.96 -11.76 13.37
CA ARG A 289 11.42 -11.56 13.42
C ARG A 289 11.98 -11.53 12.00
N PRO A 290 11.59 -10.52 11.20
CA PRO A 290 12.02 -10.42 9.82
C PRO A 290 13.53 -10.08 9.75
N PRO A 291 14.24 -10.55 8.71
CA PRO A 291 15.62 -10.13 8.48
C PRO A 291 15.68 -8.65 8.06
N ALA A 292 16.81 -7.99 8.33
CA ALA A 292 17.07 -6.64 7.84
C ALA A 292 17.39 -6.68 6.34
N ALA A 293 16.37 -6.52 5.50
CA ALA A 293 16.48 -6.58 4.05
C ALA A 293 15.46 -5.65 3.38
N ALA A 294 15.74 -5.24 2.15
CA ALA A 294 14.75 -4.54 1.33
C ALA A 294 13.52 -5.45 1.11
N LEU A 295 12.34 -4.84 1.07
CA LEU A 295 11.10 -5.56 0.77
C LEU A 295 10.90 -5.58 -0.74
N ASP A 296 10.47 -6.72 -1.27
CA ASP A 296 10.05 -6.81 -2.67
C ASP A 296 8.69 -6.11 -2.91
N GLU A 297 8.15 -6.21 -4.13
CA GLU A 297 6.88 -5.57 -4.48
C GLU A 297 5.67 -6.11 -3.70
N GLU A 298 5.52 -7.43 -3.57
CA GLU A 298 4.40 -8.05 -2.84
C GLU A 298 4.52 -7.77 -1.34
N GLU A 299 5.74 -7.82 -0.81
CA GLU A 299 6.03 -7.46 0.57
C GLU A 299 5.77 -5.97 0.83
N THR A 300 6.18 -5.07 -0.07
CA THR A 300 5.94 -3.62 0.07
C THR A 300 4.45 -3.31 0.08
N THR A 301 3.69 -3.83 -0.90
CA THR A 301 2.24 -3.59 -0.98
C THR A 301 1.50 -4.14 0.24
N ARG A 302 1.92 -5.31 0.75
CA ARG A 302 1.39 -5.86 2.00
C ARG A 302 1.76 -5.03 3.21
N PHE A 303 3.01 -4.57 3.31
CA PHE A 303 3.49 -3.72 4.40
C PHE A 303 2.68 -2.42 4.48
N LEU A 304 2.49 -1.71 3.36
CA LEU A 304 1.73 -0.46 3.33
C LEU A 304 0.26 -0.68 3.71
N THR A 305 -0.35 -1.78 3.26
CA THR A 305 -1.71 -2.17 3.67
C THR A 305 -1.81 -2.42 5.17
N ASN A 306 -0.85 -3.18 5.72
CA ASN A 306 -0.79 -3.46 7.16
C ASN A 306 -0.58 -2.17 7.96
N LEU A 307 0.29 -1.28 7.50
CA LEU A 307 0.60 -0.02 8.15
C LEU A 307 -0.61 0.90 8.19
N ARG A 308 -1.33 1.08 7.08
CA ARG A 308 -2.60 1.83 7.03
C ARG A 308 -3.57 1.31 8.09
N ARG A 309 -3.70 -0.01 8.25
CA ARG A 309 -4.58 -0.62 9.26
C ARG A 309 -4.11 -0.42 10.69
N VAL A 310 -2.81 -0.50 10.95
CA VAL A 310 -2.25 -0.23 12.28
C VAL A 310 -2.48 1.22 12.67
N LEU A 311 -2.34 2.15 11.71
CA LEU A 311 -2.62 3.58 11.92
C LEU A 311 -4.13 3.85 12.08
N ASP A 312 -4.96 3.16 11.30
CA ASP A 312 -6.42 3.29 11.30
C ASP A 312 -7.10 2.50 12.43
N ASP A 313 -6.38 1.68 13.22
CA ASP A 313 -6.98 0.80 14.23
C ASP A 313 -7.71 1.61 15.32
N LYS A 314 -8.98 1.89 15.03
CA LYS A 314 -9.93 2.61 15.88
C LYS A 314 -10.13 1.93 17.24
N GLN A 315 -9.66 0.68 17.42
CA GLN A 315 -9.86 -0.14 18.61
C GLN A 315 -8.75 -0.03 19.68
N ARG A 316 -7.86 0.97 19.60
CA ARG A 316 -6.85 1.31 20.64
C ARG A 316 -5.77 0.25 20.93
N LYS A 317 -5.85 -0.98 20.40
CA LYS A 317 -4.90 -2.05 20.75
C LYS A 317 -3.46 -1.69 20.39
N TRP A 318 -3.27 -1.07 19.22
CA TRP A 318 -1.96 -0.66 18.71
C TRP A 318 -1.77 0.86 18.72
N ALA A 319 -2.62 1.59 19.45
CA ALA A 319 -2.51 3.03 19.54
C ALA A 319 -1.14 3.41 20.14
N GLY A 320 -0.36 4.20 19.40
CA GLY A 320 0.99 4.59 19.79
C GLY A 320 2.05 3.47 19.70
N ALA A 321 1.72 2.31 19.11
CA ALA A 321 2.69 1.23 18.88
C ALA A 321 3.65 1.56 17.73
N VAL A 322 3.22 2.41 16.80
CA VAL A 322 4.05 2.95 15.71
C VAL A 322 3.81 4.45 15.54
N THR A 323 4.81 5.12 14.99
CA THR A 323 4.66 6.46 14.39
C THR A 323 5.11 6.37 12.94
N ALA A 324 4.20 6.62 12.00
CA ALA A 324 4.55 6.82 10.61
C ALA A 324 4.77 8.31 10.33
N GLY A 325 5.65 8.61 9.39
CA GLY A 325 5.87 9.96 8.88
C GLY A 325 6.17 9.93 7.39
N SER A 326 5.96 11.07 6.74
CA SER A 326 6.29 11.27 5.35
C SER A 326 6.95 12.62 5.14
N ALA A 327 7.92 12.65 4.24
CA ALA A 327 8.65 13.84 3.87
C ALA A 327 9.01 13.77 2.39
N GLU A 328 9.15 14.93 1.76
CA GLU A 328 9.46 15.01 0.33
C GLU A 328 10.79 15.72 0.10
N TYR A 329 11.53 15.24 -0.88
CA TYR A 329 12.67 15.95 -1.46
C TYR A 329 12.68 15.74 -2.97
N SER A 330 13.49 16.51 -3.69
CA SER A 330 13.73 16.33 -5.11
C SER A 330 15.20 16.43 -5.44
N VAL A 331 15.64 15.64 -6.41
CA VAL A 331 16.98 15.69 -6.99
C VAL A 331 16.89 16.34 -8.37
N THR A 332 17.69 17.38 -8.60
CA THR A 332 17.80 18.10 -9.88
C THR A 332 19.16 17.89 -10.51
N ALA A 333 19.21 17.62 -11.81
CA ALA A 333 20.45 17.39 -12.57
C ALA A 333 21.47 18.54 -12.47
#